data_AF-E3N1G2-F1
#
_entry.id   AF-E3N1G2-F1
#
_cell.length_a   1.000
_cell.length_b   1.000
_cell.length_c   1.000
_cell.angle_alpha   90.00
_cell.angle_beta   90.00
_cell.angle_gamma   90.00
#
_symmetry.space_group_name_H-M   'P 1'
#
loop_
_entity.id
_entity.type
_entity.pdbx_description
1 polymer ?
#
loop_
_entity_poly.entity_id
_entity_poly.type
_entity_poly.pdbx_seq_one_letter_code
_entity_poly.pdbx_strand_id
1 'polypeptide(L)'
;METKKRKQPLNAYILFYREILQEVPEFVQGRDHKKFSVLWKNMASEDKQLYFEEAARLNELHVEKTSMKVIKSAKGLFKERQRMEIKKQFPCATVKEIRKHLRGVYKGFSKEEKSKFVEEFKELKKTDITTVGNDSETSIGGPREDWSEKHISRLTAYS
;
A
#
# COMPACT_ATOMS: atom_id res chain seq x y z
N MET A 1 3.01 22.78 -3.08
CA MET A 1 3.27 21.52 -2.33
C MET A 1 2.85 20.37 -3.22
N GLU A 2 3.82 19.65 -3.78
CA GLU A 2 3.57 18.55 -4.70
C GLU A 2 3.19 17.29 -3.91
N THR A 3 1.96 16.81 -4.08
CA THR A 3 1.48 15.61 -3.39
C THR A 3 2.02 14.38 -4.11
N LYS A 4 3.18 13.88 -3.69
CA LYS A 4 3.71 12.60 -4.17
C LYS A 4 2.66 11.50 -3.97
N LYS A 5 2.02 11.06 -5.06
CA LYS A 5 1.08 9.94 -5.03
C LYS A 5 1.82 8.69 -4.56
N ARG A 6 1.24 7.94 -3.62
CA ARG A 6 1.80 6.66 -3.17
C ARG A 6 1.80 5.70 -4.37
N LYS A 7 2.95 5.07 -4.65
CA LYS A 7 3.06 4.07 -5.71
C LYS A 7 2.21 2.84 -5.33
N GLN A 8 1.44 2.33 -6.28
CA GLN A 8 0.66 1.10 -6.10
C GLN A 8 1.61 -0.10 -5.94
N PRO A 9 1.18 -1.17 -5.23
CA PRO A 9 1.93 -2.41 -5.19
C PRO A 9 2.05 -2.99 -6.61
N LEU A 10 3.15 -3.70 -6.86
CA LEU A 10 3.41 -4.32 -8.17
C LEU A 10 2.44 -5.50 -8.34
N ASN A 11 1.84 -5.62 -9.53
CA ASN A 11 1.04 -6.80 -9.86
C ASN A 11 1.93 -7.96 -10.30
N ALA A 12 1.37 -9.17 -10.37
CA ALA A 12 2.06 -10.39 -10.75
C ALA A 12 2.84 -10.28 -12.07
N TYR A 13 2.22 -9.69 -13.11
CA TYR A 13 2.86 -9.49 -14.41
C TYR A 13 4.07 -8.55 -14.35
N ILE A 14 4.00 -7.49 -13.53
CA ILE A 14 5.12 -6.55 -13.37
C ILE A 14 6.29 -7.17 -12.59
N LEU A 15 6.00 -8.06 -11.63
CA LEU A 15 7.04 -8.84 -10.94
C LEU A 15 7.76 -9.74 -11.93
N PHE A 16 7.01 -10.53 -12.69
CA PHE A 16 7.54 -11.36 -13.78
C PHE A 16 8.35 -10.53 -14.79
N TYR A 17 7.80 -9.40 -15.26
CA TYR A 17 8.48 -8.54 -16.23
C TYR A 17 9.83 -8.04 -15.72
N ARG A 18 9.93 -7.68 -14.43
CA ARG A 18 11.20 -7.23 -13.83
C ARG A 18 12.23 -8.34 -13.74
N GLU A 19 11.80 -9.55 -13.38
CA GLU A 19 12.68 -10.70 -13.27
C GLU A 19 13.28 -11.07 -14.63
N ILE A 20 12.46 -11.18 -15.68
CA ILE A 20 12.97 -11.49 -17.02
C ILE A 20 13.90 -10.39 -17.56
N LEU A 21 13.66 -9.12 -17.23
CA LEU A 21 14.59 -8.04 -17.59
C LEU A 21 15.95 -8.13 -16.87
N GLN A 22 16.01 -8.76 -15.69
CA GLN A 22 17.26 -8.99 -14.97
C GLN A 22 18.02 -10.20 -15.54
N GLU A 23 17.29 -11.27 -15.88
CA GLU A 23 17.87 -12.53 -16.35
C GLU A 23 18.30 -12.49 -17.82
N VAL A 24 17.61 -11.73 -18.67
CA VAL A 24 17.91 -11.69 -20.11
C VAL A 24 18.06 -10.24 -20.60
N PRO A 25 19.29 -9.68 -20.50
CA PRO A 25 19.60 -8.31 -20.95
C PRO A 25 19.29 -8.06 -22.42
N GLU A 26 19.23 -9.09 -23.25
CA GLU A 26 18.88 -9.01 -24.68
C GLU A 26 17.44 -8.49 -24.89
N PHE A 27 16.50 -8.83 -23.99
CA PHE A 27 15.13 -8.28 -24.05
C PHE A 27 15.05 -6.81 -23.62
N VAL A 28 16.05 -6.31 -22.88
CA VAL A 28 16.13 -4.88 -22.47
C VAL A 28 16.36 -3.99 -23.69
N GLN A 29 17.11 -4.48 -24.69
CA GLN A 29 17.50 -3.71 -25.87
C GLN A 29 16.33 -3.43 -26.83
N GLY A 30 15.31 -4.30 -26.86
CA GLY A 30 14.18 -4.19 -27.79
C GLY A 30 12.89 -3.59 -27.22
N ARG A 31 12.69 -3.58 -25.89
CA ARG A 31 11.38 -3.26 -25.25
C ARG A 31 10.19 -3.97 -25.93
N ASP A 32 10.38 -5.22 -26.36
CA ASP A 32 9.35 -6.00 -27.05
C ASP A 32 8.28 -6.51 -26.06
N HIS A 33 7.44 -5.62 -25.55
CA HIS A 33 6.35 -5.92 -24.60
C HIS A 33 5.39 -7.02 -25.10
N LYS A 34 5.30 -7.22 -26.42
CA LYS A 34 4.54 -8.31 -27.04
C LYS A 34 5.11 -9.68 -26.69
N LYS A 35 6.44 -9.86 -26.70
CA LYS A 35 7.08 -11.15 -26.38
C LYS A 35 6.82 -11.54 -24.93
N PHE A 36 6.96 -10.60 -23.99
CA PHE A 36 6.62 -10.81 -22.58
C PHE A 36 5.15 -11.15 -22.37
N SER A 37 4.25 -10.52 -23.13
CA SER A 37 2.81 -10.80 -23.04
C SER A 37 2.49 -12.22 -23.53
N VAL A 38 3.16 -12.70 -24.56
CA VAL A 38 3.01 -14.08 -25.06
C VAL A 38 3.60 -15.07 -24.05
N LEU A 39 4.80 -14.81 -23.54
CA LEU A 39 5.46 -15.68 -22.56
C LEU A 39 4.63 -15.79 -21.27
N TRP A 40 4.12 -14.67 -20.75
CA TRP A 40 3.20 -14.67 -19.61
C TRP A 40 1.90 -15.43 -19.89
N LYS A 41 1.37 -15.42 -21.12
CA LYS A 41 0.16 -16.20 -21.45
C LYS A 41 0.45 -17.69 -21.49
N ASN A 42 1.58 -18.08 -22.05
CA ASN A 42 1.96 -19.48 -22.29
C ASN A 42 2.62 -20.16 -21.08
N MET A 43 3.05 -19.38 -20.09
CA MET A 43 3.57 -19.91 -18.83
C MET A 43 2.53 -20.81 -18.13
N ALA A 44 3.01 -21.82 -17.41
CA ALA A 44 2.17 -22.74 -16.66
C ALA A 44 1.43 -22.01 -15.52
N SER A 45 0.27 -22.52 -15.11
CA SER A 45 -0.52 -21.90 -14.04
C SER A 45 0.22 -21.93 -12.70
N GLU A 46 0.99 -22.99 -12.46
CA GLU A 46 1.81 -23.21 -11.28
C GLU A 46 2.92 -22.14 -11.18
N ASP A 47 3.55 -21.83 -12.30
CA ASP A 47 4.62 -20.82 -12.35
C ASP A 47 4.03 -19.40 -12.20
N LYS A 48 2.85 -19.13 -12.76
CA LYS A 48 2.13 -17.86 -12.54
C LYS A 48 1.69 -17.67 -11.10
N GLN A 49 1.30 -18.76 -10.44
CA GLN A 49 0.76 -18.73 -9.09
C GLN A 49 1.75 -18.09 -8.11
N LEU A 50 3.04 -18.36 -8.26
CA LEU A 50 4.11 -17.75 -7.45
C LEU A 50 4.09 -16.21 -7.53
N TYR A 51 3.92 -15.66 -8.74
CA TYR A 51 3.81 -14.21 -8.93
C TYR A 51 2.50 -13.63 -8.37
N PHE A 52 1.41 -14.39 -8.41
CA PHE A 52 0.15 -13.98 -7.81
C PHE A 52 0.22 -13.96 -6.28
N GLU A 53 0.85 -14.96 -5.67
CA GLU A 53 1.08 -15.03 -4.23
C GLU A 53 1.98 -13.88 -3.76
N GLU A 54 3.07 -13.59 -4.48
CA GLU A 54 3.95 -12.47 -4.15
C GLU A 54 3.26 -11.12 -4.35
N ALA A 55 2.47 -10.96 -5.41
CA ALA A 55 1.67 -9.75 -5.60
C ALA A 55 0.60 -9.56 -4.50
N ALA A 56 0.00 -10.66 -4.03
CA ALA A 56 -0.93 -10.63 -2.91
C ALA A 56 -0.23 -10.19 -1.62
N ARG A 57 0.93 -10.78 -1.31
CA ARG A 57 1.77 -10.39 -0.15
C ARG A 57 2.15 -8.91 -0.19
N LEU A 58 2.60 -8.41 -1.35
CA LEU A 58 2.95 -7.00 -1.52
C LEU A 58 1.73 -6.08 -1.37
N ASN A 59 0.56 -6.53 -1.82
CA ASN A 59 -0.67 -5.79 -1.65
C ASN A 59 -1.11 -5.74 -0.18
N GLU A 60 -1.02 -6.85 0.56
CA GLU A 60 -1.31 -6.89 2.00
C GLU A 60 -0.40 -5.93 2.79
N LEU A 61 0.92 -5.98 2.54
CA LEU A 61 1.88 -5.07 3.16
C LEU A 61 1.58 -3.59 2.81
N HIS A 62 1.15 -3.33 1.56
CA HIS A 62 0.72 -2.00 1.16
C HIS A 62 -0.55 -1.55 1.91
N VAL A 63 -1.54 -2.43 2.02
CA VAL A 63 -2.78 -2.14 2.77
C VAL A 63 -2.46 -1.87 4.23
N GLU A 64 -1.65 -2.70 4.87
CA GLU A 64 -1.22 -2.50 6.26
C GLU A 64 -0.52 -1.14 6.43
N LYS A 65 0.51 -0.87 5.61
CA LYS A 65 1.26 0.40 5.65
C LYS A 65 0.39 1.62 5.35
N THR A 66 -0.61 1.49 4.49
CA THR A 66 -1.53 2.59 4.17
C THR A 66 -2.70 2.73 5.13
N SER A 67 -3.07 1.66 5.84
CA SER A 67 -4.13 1.64 6.85
C SER A 67 -3.78 2.44 8.10
N MET A 68 -2.47 2.64 8.35
CA MET A 68 -1.96 3.62 9.31
C MET A 68 -2.32 5.04 8.86
N LYS A 69 -3.53 5.47 9.21
CA LYS A 69 -3.99 6.83 9.01
C LYS A 69 -3.24 7.75 9.95
N VAL A 70 -2.17 8.37 9.44
CA VAL A 70 -1.47 9.43 10.16
C VAL A 70 -2.45 10.55 10.47
N ILE A 71 -2.73 10.75 11.76
CA ILE A 71 -3.58 11.84 12.23
C ILE A 71 -2.76 13.12 12.10
N LYS A 72 -3.14 14.00 11.16
CA LYS A 72 -2.34 15.20 10.83
C LYS A 72 -2.66 16.42 11.70
N SER A 73 -3.75 16.39 12.47
CA SER A 73 -4.19 17.52 13.30
C SER A 73 -5.18 17.09 14.39
N ALA A 74 -5.36 17.94 15.40
CA ALA A 74 -6.40 17.83 16.43
C ALA A 74 -7.82 17.66 15.85
N LYS A 75 -8.15 18.41 14.79
CA LYS A 75 -9.42 18.25 14.06
C LYS A 75 -9.52 16.90 13.34
N GLY A 76 -8.39 16.37 12.88
CA GLY A 76 -8.30 15.03 12.30
C GLY A 76 -8.60 13.95 13.33
N LEU A 77 -8.05 14.09 14.54
CA LEU A 77 -8.27 13.18 15.67
C LEU A 77 -9.75 13.07 16.02
N PHE A 78 -10.40 14.22 16.23
CA PHE A 78 -11.85 14.30 16.47
C PHE A 78 -12.65 13.58 15.38
N LYS A 79 -12.36 13.88 14.11
CA LYS A 79 -13.11 13.31 12.97
C LYS A 79 -12.94 11.81 12.87
N GLU A 80 -11.75 11.26 13.15
CA GLU A 80 -11.53 9.82 13.08
C GLU A 80 -12.28 9.10 14.21
N ARG A 81 -12.15 9.56 15.46
CA ARG A 81 -12.89 9.00 16.61
C ARG A 81 -14.40 8.99 16.36
N GLN A 82 -14.94 10.15 15.99
CA GLN A 82 -16.38 10.29 15.77
C GLN A 82 -16.87 9.56 14.52
N ARG A 83 -16.03 9.44 13.48
CA ARG A 83 -16.37 8.61 12.32
C ARG A 83 -16.53 7.15 12.70
N MET A 84 -15.66 6.62 13.57
CA MET A 84 -15.74 5.23 14.03
C MET A 84 -17.00 5.01 14.86
N GLU A 85 -17.33 5.95 15.75
CA GLU A 85 -18.55 5.89 16.56
C GLU A 85 -19.82 5.95 15.69
N ILE A 86 -19.90 6.90 14.74
CA ILE A 86 -21.05 7.03 13.84
C ILE A 86 -21.17 5.79 12.95
N LYS A 87 -20.08 5.19 12.48
CA LYS A 87 -20.13 3.95 11.71
C LYS A 87 -20.62 2.76 12.53
N LYS A 88 -20.26 2.71 13.82
CA LYS A 88 -20.73 1.67 14.74
C LYS A 88 -22.23 1.81 15.00
N GLN A 89 -22.71 3.03 15.20
CA GLN A 89 -24.12 3.32 15.45
C GLN A 89 -24.98 3.26 14.18
N PHE A 90 -24.43 3.67 13.04
CA PHE A 90 -25.11 3.75 11.76
C PHE A 90 -24.27 3.08 10.65
N PRO A 91 -24.22 1.74 10.57
CA PRO A 91 -23.45 1.03 9.56
C PRO A 91 -23.86 1.37 8.12
N CYS A 92 -25.14 1.68 7.91
CA CYS A 92 -25.70 2.06 6.61
C CYS A 92 -25.46 3.52 6.22
N ALA A 93 -24.92 4.36 7.11
CA ALA A 93 -24.71 5.77 6.81
C ALA A 93 -23.61 5.95 5.75
N THR A 94 -23.91 6.77 4.74
CA THR A 94 -22.96 7.03 3.67
C THR A 94 -21.80 7.90 4.16
N VAL A 95 -20.62 7.76 3.52
CA VAL A 95 -19.44 8.57 3.84
C VAL A 95 -19.73 10.08 3.73
N LYS A 96 -20.63 10.48 2.81
CA LYS A 96 -21.02 11.88 2.59
C LYS A 96 -21.82 12.42 3.77
N GLU A 97 -22.78 11.65 4.27
CA GLU A 97 -23.62 12.01 5.43
C GLU A 97 -22.77 12.14 6.70
N ILE A 98 -21.94 11.14 6.97
CA ILE A 98 -21.01 11.16 8.12
C ILE A 98 -20.13 12.41 8.06
N ARG A 99 -19.54 12.72 6.89
CA ARG A 99 -18.69 13.91 6.72
C ARG A 99 -19.48 15.22 6.90
N LYS A 100 -20.73 15.30 6.46
CA LYS A 100 -21.60 16.47 6.66
C LYS A 100 -21.90 16.66 8.15
N HIS A 101 -22.29 15.60 8.83
CA HIS A 101 -22.57 15.61 10.27
C HIS A 101 -21.33 16.05 11.08
N LEU A 102 -20.18 15.42 10.86
CA LEU A 102 -18.92 15.77 11.56
C LEU A 102 -18.51 17.23 11.37
N ARG A 103 -18.79 17.82 10.21
CA ARG A 103 -18.53 19.25 9.98
C ARG A 103 -19.45 20.14 10.81
N GLY A 104 -20.72 19.78 10.93
CA GLY A 104 -21.69 20.48 11.78
C GLY A 104 -21.29 20.44 13.25
N VAL A 105 -21.03 19.24 13.77
CA VAL A 105 -20.63 19.03 15.17
C VAL A 105 -19.38 19.84 15.52
N TYR A 106 -18.33 19.74 14.71
CA TYR A 106 -17.08 20.46 14.99
C TYR A 106 -17.23 21.99 14.91
N LYS A 107 -18.14 22.49 14.05
CA LYS A 107 -18.42 23.93 13.96
C LYS A 107 -19.11 24.42 15.24
N GLY A 108 -20.01 23.61 15.81
CA GLY A 108 -20.76 23.93 17.02
C GLY A 108 -19.95 23.93 18.31
N PHE A 109 -18.80 23.25 18.35
CA PHE A 109 -17.97 23.18 19.57
C PHE A 109 -17.43 24.53 20.05
N SER A 110 -17.41 24.70 21.37
CA SER A 110 -16.77 25.82 22.06
C SER A 110 -15.24 25.78 21.90
N LYS A 111 -14.58 26.86 22.34
CA LYS A 111 -13.11 26.91 22.36
C LYS A 111 -12.53 25.89 23.37
N GLU A 112 -13.17 25.68 24.52
CA GLU A 112 -12.71 24.69 25.50
C GLU A 112 -12.82 23.26 24.97
N GLU A 113 -13.93 22.93 24.30
CA GLU A 113 -14.15 21.59 23.72
C GLU A 113 -13.15 21.29 22.61
N LYS A 114 -12.85 22.28 21.76
CA LYS A 114 -11.79 22.17 20.75
C LYS A 114 -10.41 22.00 21.38
N SER A 115 -10.16 22.63 22.53
CA SER A 115 -8.88 22.55 23.24
C SER A 115 -8.56 21.14 23.73
N LYS A 116 -9.57 20.37 24.17
CA LYS A 116 -9.38 18.97 24.60
C LYS A 116 -8.72 18.12 23.49
N PHE A 117 -9.17 18.28 22.24
CA PHE A 117 -8.60 17.57 21.10
C PHE A 117 -7.20 18.06 20.72
N VAL A 118 -6.85 19.30 21.06
CA VAL A 118 -5.51 19.84 20.82
C VAL A 118 -4.51 19.22 21.79
N GLU A 119 -4.85 19.14 23.08
CA GLU A 119 -4.00 18.50 24.08
C GLU A 119 -3.87 16.99 23.82
N GLU A 120 -4.98 16.30 23.54
CA GLU A 120 -4.95 14.87 23.20
C GLU A 120 -4.09 14.59 21.96
N PHE A 121 -4.11 15.50 20.97
CA PHE A 121 -3.26 15.38 19.79
C PHE A 121 -1.77 15.62 20.08
N LYS A 122 -1.44 16.49 21.03
CA LYS A 122 -0.05 16.68 21.48
C LYS A 122 0.47 15.42 22.18
N GLU A 123 -0.33 14.81 23.04
CA GLU A 123 0.03 13.55 23.71
C GLU A 123 0.21 12.42 22.70
N LEU A 124 -0.71 12.28 21.74
CA LEU A 124 -0.58 11.27 20.67
C LEU A 124 0.71 11.45 19.85
N LYS A 125 1.12 12.69 19.57
CA LYS A 125 2.40 12.94 18.89
C LYS A 125 3.60 12.52 19.72
N LYS A 126 3.57 12.69 21.04
CA LYS A 126 4.67 12.26 21.92
C LYS A 126 4.83 10.73 21.87
N THR A 127 3.72 9.99 21.85
CA THR A 127 3.73 8.52 21.78
C THR A 127 4.12 7.98 20.41
N ASP A 128 3.72 8.67 19.32
CA ASP A 128 4.05 8.26 17.94
C ASP A 128 5.52 8.55 17.55
N ILE A 129 6.16 9.59 18.12
CA ILE A 129 7.59 9.89 17.85
C ILE A 129 8.49 8.75 18.38
N THR A 130 8.08 8.07 19.45
CA THR A 130 8.79 6.91 20.00
C THR A 130 8.68 5.61 19.17
N THR A 131 7.88 5.59 18.09
CA THR A 131 7.68 4.42 17.21
C THR A 131 8.10 4.64 15.75
N VAL A 132 8.83 5.71 15.44
CA VAL A 132 9.43 5.93 14.10
C VAL A 132 10.96 5.98 14.22
N GLY A 133 11.52 4.94 14.82
CA GLY A 133 12.94 4.60 14.69
C GLY A 133 13.07 3.48 13.67
N ASN A 134 13.41 3.84 12.43
CA ASN A 134 13.99 3.05 11.33
C ASN A 134 13.35 3.39 9.98
N ASP A 135 13.51 4.66 9.60
CA ASP A 135 13.62 5.02 8.19
C ASP A 135 15.01 4.58 7.69
N SER A 136 15.16 3.31 7.34
CA SER A 136 16.27 2.84 6.52
C SER A 136 15.86 1.57 5.79
N GLU A 137 16.10 1.57 4.48
CA GLU A 137 15.93 0.47 3.54
C GLU A 137 14.50 0.19 3.06
N THR A 138 14.05 1.03 2.13
CA THR A 138 13.27 0.52 0.98
C THR A 138 14.21 -0.15 -0.03
N SER A 139 14.98 -1.13 0.44
CA SER A 139 15.46 -2.24 -0.37
C SER A 139 14.59 -3.43 0.03
N ILE A 140 13.34 -3.45 -0.46
CA ILE A 140 12.64 -4.73 -0.55
C ILE A 140 13.49 -5.52 -1.54
N GLY A 141 14.14 -6.55 -1.00
CA GLY A 141 15.27 -7.27 -1.57
C GLY A 141 15.06 -7.67 -3.01
N GLY A 142 16.19 -7.89 -3.69
CA GLY A 142 16.23 -8.56 -4.97
C GLY A 142 15.55 -9.94 -4.93
N PRO A 143 15.50 -10.63 -6.07
CA PRO A 143 14.85 -11.92 -6.20
C PRO A 143 15.22 -12.85 -5.04
N ARG A 144 14.22 -13.54 -4.48
CA ARG A 144 14.40 -14.52 -3.40
C ARG A 144 15.37 -15.60 -3.89
N GLU A 145 16.53 -15.76 -3.23
CA GLU A 145 17.62 -16.65 -3.67
C GLU A 145 17.20 -18.13 -3.89
N ASP A 146 16.09 -18.52 -3.25
CA ASP A 146 15.47 -19.84 -3.27
C ASP A 146 14.65 -20.13 -4.56
N TRP A 147 14.63 -19.22 -5.52
CA TRP A 147 13.91 -19.37 -6.80
C TRP A 147 14.81 -19.88 -7.95
N SER A 148 16.12 -19.94 -7.75
CA SER A 148 17.10 -20.03 -8.84
C SER A 148 17.17 -21.39 -9.53
N GLU A 149 17.09 -22.54 -8.86
CA GLU A 149 17.50 -23.78 -9.56
C GLU A 149 16.41 -24.46 -10.40
N LYS A 150 15.12 -24.37 -10.03
CA LYS A 150 14.04 -25.08 -10.75
C LYS A 150 13.32 -24.24 -11.80
N HIS A 151 13.27 -22.92 -11.63
CA HIS A 151 12.53 -22.03 -12.54
C HIS A 151 13.37 -21.64 -13.77
N ILE A 152 14.68 -21.49 -13.60
CA ILE A 152 15.62 -21.07 -14.65
C ILE A 152 15.62 -22.07 -15.82
N SER A 153 15.59 -23.38 -15.54
CA SER A 153 15.57 -24.42 -16.58
C SER A 153 14.29 -24.43 -17.43
N ARG A 154 13.16 -23.93 -16.90
CA ARG A 154 11.87 -23.90 -17.62
C ARG A 154 11.77 -22.68 -18.52
N LEU A 155 12.27 -21.54 -18.09
CA LEU A 155 12.21 -20.29 -18.86
C LEU A 155 13.12 -20.33 -20.11
N THR A 156 14.27 -20.98 -20.03
CA THR A 156 15.16 -21.23 -21.20
C THR A 156 14.59 -22.25 -22.18
N ALA A 157 13.64 -23.10 -21.76
CA ALA A 157 13.00 -24.09 -22.63
C ALA A 157 11.91 -23.48 -23.56
N TYR A 158 11.59 -22.20 -23.37
CA TYR A 158 10.61 -21.45 -24.19
C TYR A 158 11.25 -20.43 -25.15
N SER A 159 12.59 -20.41 -25.30
CA SER A 159 13.30 -19.72 -26.40
C SER A 159 13.45 -20.62 -27.62
#